data_AF-A0AAV6B0Q4-F1
#
_entry.id   AF-A0AAV6B0Q4-F1
#
_cell.length_a   1.000
_cell.length_b   1.000
_cell.length_c   1.000
_cell.angle_alpha   90.00
_cell.angle_beta   90.00
_cell.angle_gamma   90.00
#
_symmetry.space_group_name_H-M   'P 1'
#
loop_
_entity.id
_entity.type
_entity.pdbx_description
1 polymer ?
#
loop_
_entity_poly.entity_id
_entity_poly.type
_entity_poly.pdbx_seq_one_letter_code
_entity_poly.pdbx_strand_id
1 'polypeptide(L)' 'MSAPQSVLDLIEHFERDLERFKSGQYNEAQLRIQFLDPFFEALGWDV' A
#
# COMPACT_ATOMS: atom_id res chain seq x y z
N MET A 1 14.26 15.59 3.43
CA MET A 1 13.66 15.02 2.20
C MET A 1 12.22 14.69 2.55
N SER A 2 11.25 15.28 1.86
CA SER A 2 9.83 14.95 2.05
C SER A 2 9.54 13.65 1.31
N ALA A 3 8.71 12.77 1.89
CA ALA A 3 8.25 11.59 1.17
C ALA A 3 7.44 12.01 -0.09
N PRO A 4 7.45 11.20 -1.17
CA PRO A 4 6.64 11.47 -2.34
C PRO A 4 5.16 11.57 -1.98
N GLN A 5 4.45 12.53 -2.58
CA GLN A 5 3.00 12.67 -2.36
C GLN A 5 2.25 11.37 -2.66
N SER A 6 2.67 10.63 -3.69
CA SER A 6 2.09 9.33 -4.06
C SER A 6 2.14 8.29 -2.95
N VAL A 7 3.20 8.31 -2.12
CA VAL A 7 3.32 7.40 -0.98
C VAL A 7 2.36 7.80 0.13
N LEU A 8 2.18 9.10 0.37
CA LEU A 8 1.23 9.61 1.36
C LEU A 8 -0.21 9.26 0.98
N ASP A 9 -0.58 9.45 -0.29
CA ASP A 9 -1.88 9.03 -0.84
C ASP A 9 -2.11 7.52 -0.68
N LEU A 10 -1.08 6.71 -0.93
CA LEU A 10 -1.15 5.25 -0.77
C LEU A 10 -1.41 4.86 0.69
N ILE A 11 -0.70 5.49 1.63
CA ILE A 11 -0.86 5.27 3.07
C ILE A 11 -2.26 5.68 3.52
N GLU A 12 -2.76 6.83 3.10
CA GLU A 12 -4.12 7.27 3.44
C GLU A 12 -5.19 6.31 2.89
N HIS A 13 -4.99 5.76 1.68
CA HIS A 13 -5.88 4.75 1.11
C HIS A 13 -5.85 3.46 1.93
N PHE A 14 -4.65 3.03 2.32
CA PHE A 14 -4.48 1.85 3.15
C PHE A 14 -5.08 1.99 4.55
N GLU A 15 -4.95 3.15 5.18
CA GLU A 15 -5.58 3.43 6.47
C GLU A 15 -7.12 3.40 6.38
N ARG A 16 -7.71 3.89 5.28
CA ARG A 16 -9.16 3.79 5.04
C ARG A 16 -9.64 2.35 4.88
N ASP A 17 -8.84 1.49 4.25
CA ASP A 17 -9.17 0.07 4.06
C ASP A 17 -8.60 -0.84 5.17
N LEU A 18 -7.95 -0.29 6.21
CA LEU A 18 -7.31 -1.02 7.33
C LEU A 18 -8.27 -2.03 7.98
N GLU A 19 -9.52 -1.63 8.18
CA GLU A 19 -10.56 -2.49 8.75
C GLU A 19 -10.84 -3.72 7.87
N ARG A 20 -10.74 -3.55 6.55
CA ARG A 20 -10.94 -4.58 5.55
C ARG A 20 -9.78 -5.55 5.51
N PHE A 21 -8.55 -5.04 5.61
CA PHE A 21 -7.32 -5.85 5.74
C PHE A 21 -7.29 -6.65 7.05
N LYS A 22 -7.87 -6.11 8.14
CA LYS A 22 -8.01 -6.82 9.42
C LYS A 22 -9.13 -7.86 9.44
N SER A 23 -10.14 -7.71 8.59
CA SER A 23 -11.11 -8.77 8.37
C SER A 23 -10.38 -9.91 7.63
N GLY A 24 -10.32 -11.11 8.21
CA GLY A 24 -9.51 -12.24 7.70
C GLY A 24 -9.87 -12.77 6.30
N GLN A 25 -10.63 -12.01 5.52
CA GLN A 25 -10.94 -12.19 4.10
C GLN A 25 -9.81 -11.70 3.19
N TYR A 26 -8.83 -10.97 3.72
CA TYR A 26 -7.76 -10.37 2.92
C TYR A 26 -6.44 -11.12 3.07
N ASN A 27 -5.90 -11.58 1.94
CA ASN A 27 -4.75 -12.49 1.90
C ASN A 27 -3.44 -11.70 1.74
N GLU A 28 -2.32 -12.25 2.24
CA GLU A 28 -1.00 -11.60 2.11
C GLU A 28 -0.61 -11.34 0.63
N ALA A 29 -0.93 -12.28 -0.26
CA ALA A 29 -0.66 -12.11 -1.70
C ALA A 29 -1.42 -10.91 -2.29
N GLN A 30 -2.64 -10.66 -1.83
CA GLN A 30 -3.46 -9.55 -2.30
C GLN A 30 -2.93 -8.22 -1.78
N LEU A 31 -2.43 -8.20 -0.53
CA LEU A 31 -1.78 -7.04 0.08
C LEU A 31 -0.49 -6.67 -0.66
N ARG A 32 0.26 -7.70 -1.05
CA ARG A 32 1.51 -7.50 -1.78
C ARG A 32 1.27 -6.79 -3.10
N ILE A 33 0.30 -7.28 -3.89
CA ILE A 33 0.00 -6.74 -5.21
C ILE A 33 -0.72 -5.39 -5.14
N GLN A 34 -1.66 -5.21 -4.19
CA GLN A 34 -2.47 -3.98 -4.15
C GLN A 34 -1.82 -2.83 -3.39
N PHE A 35 -0.86 -3.11 -2.50
CA PHE A 35 -0.26 -2.08 -1.65
C PHE A 35 1.26 -2.06 -1.74
N LEU A 36 1.94 -3.20 -1.54
CA LEU A 36 3.41 -3.21 -1.51
C LEU A 36 4.02 -2.89 -2.88
N ASP A 37 3.54 -3.48 -3.96
CA ASP A 37 4.03 -3.21 -5.32
C ASP A 37 3.93 -1.71 -5.67
N PRO A 38 2.74 -1.07 -5.60
CA PRO A 38 2.65 0.36 -5.91
C PRO A 38 3.37 1.26 -4.90
N PHE A 39 3.56 0.82 -3.64
CA PHE A 39 4.37 1.54 -2.65
C PHE A 39 5.86 1.56 -3.07
N PHE A 40 6.40 0.41 -3.47
CA PHE A 40 7.79 0.29 -3.88
C PHE A 40 8.04 0.94 -5.25
N GLU A 41 7.12 0.79 -6.21
CA GLU A 41 7.18 1.55 -7.47
C GLU A 41 7.19 3.07 -7.22
N ALA A 42 6.36 3.56 -6.30
CA ALA A 42 6.34 4.98 -5.92
C ALA A 42 7.63 5.47 -5.25
N LEU A 43 8.42 4.56 -4.67
CA LEU A 43 9.75 4.82 -4.14
C LEU A 43 10.86 4.67 -5.21
N GLY A 44 10.52 4.28 -6.43
CA GLY A 44 11.46 4.03 -7.52
C GLY A 44 12.21 2.70 -7.40
N TRP A 45 11.64 1.72 -6.70
CA TRP A 45 12.12 0.35 -6.73
C TRP A 45 11.56 -0.38 -7.95
N ASP A 46 12.40 -1.19 -8.59
CA ASP A 46 12.03 -2.13 -9.64
C ASP A 46 11.50 -3.39 -8.93
N VAL A 47 10.17 -3.56 -8.90
CA VAL A 47 9.46 -4.69 -8.26
C VAL A 47 9.04 -5.76 -9.27
#